data_AF-A0A7C7UCS4-F1
#
_entry.id   AF-A0A7C7UCS4-F1
#
_cell.length_a   1.000
_cell.length_b   1.000
_cell.length_c   1.000
_cell.angle_alpha   90.00
_cell.angle_beta   90.00
_cell.angle_gamma   90.00
#
_symmetry.space_group_name_H-M   'P 1'
#
loop_
_entity.id
_entity.type
_entity.pdbx_description
1 polymer ?
#
loop_
_entity_poly.entity_id
_entity_poly.type
_entity_poly.pdbx_seq_one_letter_code
_entity_poly.pdbx_strand_id
1 'polypeptide(L)'
;MDIPNLRWWGWGTLDRDFPLDGRPAFWPTLQEWLALPAEAIERETPPVSLEEISLRPPRLDDPMLSSLRKLLGEETVRTDKLSRVEHAYGKSYRDLIRIRAGHVPHPPDVVVYPADQGQVASVIAWAADRDVTIIPFGGGSSVVGGVEPPPGNGFTITLDLARLDRVLAVDPTSRTARIQAGATGPEVEAQLNAQGFTLGHFPQSFQFSTLGGWIATRSAGQNSIGYGKIEDMTQAVRVVTPAGIIETKDTPATAAGPSLLQLLVGSEGIYGVITEATMRIHPLPAVQDYRGILFHSLEDGVAAFRDLMQSPQLRPAIVRLSDAPETTAYAVMSHKHHGLRRLADSLIGWYLKMRGYDLTTGSTLMLLGFDGDAGWTARQWDLALEICGDHRGLSLGRAVGRSWMRERYAQPYLRDTLLGHAVLVDTLETATTWSNLMRLYEAMVSAMKGAIAATDGGPGYVMTHISHAYEHGASLYSTFLGRQVGDPDPLVKQAQWQAVKQATTEAILAAGGTLTHHHGIGRDHAPWLEEEVGQVGVKVLRTLKQTLDPTGIMNPGILLLS
;
A
#
# COMPACT_ATOMS: atom_id res chain seq x y z
N MET A 1 -3.16 20.83 1.87
CA MET A 1 -4.43 21.30 2.46
C MET A 1 -4.81 20.27 3.50
N ASP A 2 -4.95 20.71 4.73
CA ASP A 2 -4.82 19.84 5.90
C ASP A 2 -6.04 18.92 6.02
N ILE A 3 -5.83 17.61 6.03
CA ILE A 3 -6.84 16.65 6.46
C ILE A 3 -7.04 16.91 7.97
N PRO A 4 -8.23 17.38 8.40
CA PRO A 4 -8.41 17.75 9.80
C PRO A 4 -8.13 16.56 10.72
N ASN A 5 -7.39 16.80 11.80
CA ASN A 5 -7.05 15.80 12.80
C ASN A 5 -6.25 14.60 12.24
N LEU A 6 -5.44 14.78 11.19
CA LEU A 6 -4.56 13.71 10.71
C LEU A 6 -3.58 13.26 11.83
N ARG A 7 -3.36 11.94 11.92
CA ARG A 7 -2.36 11.36 12.82
C ARG A 7 -0.99 11.50 12.19
N TRP A 8 -0.23 12.50 12.63
CA TRP A 8 1.17 12.63 12.24
C TRP A 8 1.98 11.38 12.63
N TRP A 9 1.68 10.77 13.78
CA TRP A 9 2.38 9.60 14.33
C TRP A 9 1.88 8.22 13.84
N GLY A 10 0.86 8.18 12.99
CA GLY A 10 0.12 6.96 12.69
C GLY A 10 -0.63 7.00 11.36
N TRP A 11 -1.71 6.22 11.25
CA TRP A 11 -2.59 6.12 10.11
C TRP A 11 -3.92 6.81 10.31
N GLY A 12 -4.36 7.56 9.30
CA GLY A 12 -5.67 8.20 9.29
C GLY A 12 -5.81 9.31 10.31
N THR A 13 -7.01 9.51 10.84
CA THR A 13 -7.39 10.67 11.64
C THR A 13 -7.65 10.31 13.10
N LEU A 14 -7.47 11.26 14.02
CA LEU A 14 -7.59 11.06 15.48
C LEU A 14 -8.99 10.62 15.93
N ASP A 15 -10.03 10.88 15.15
CA ASP A 15 -11.42 10.52 15.44
C ASP A 15 -11.76 9.04 15.15
N ARG A 16 -10.83 8.27 14.57
CA ARG A 16 -11.09 6.89 14.18
C ARG A 16 -10.03 5.92 14.68
N ASP A 17 -10.47 4.90 15.40
CA ASP A 17 -9.63 3.79 15.86
C ASP A 17 -10.14 2.43 15.38
N PHE A 18 -9.33 1.40 15.62
CA PHE A 18 -9.77 0.02 15.46
C PHE A 18 -10.54 -0.43 16.70
N PRO A 19 -11.84 -0.78 16.60
CA PRO A 19 -12.63 -1.17 17.76
C PRO A 19 -12.23 -2.57 18.23
N LEU A 20 -11.54 -2.63 19.37
CA LEU A 20 -11.24 -3.87 20.10
C LEU A 20 -12.35 -4.26 21.11
N ASP A 21 -13.27 -3.35 21.40
CA ASP A 21 -14.45 -3.61 22.22
C ASP A 21 -15.27 -4.79 21.65
N GLY A 22 -15.65 -5.73 22.50
CA GLY A 22 -16.39 -6.93 22.09
C GLY A 22 -15.53 -8.05 21.46
N ARG A 23 -14.19 -7.93 21.49
CA ARG A 23 -13.24 -8.97 21.03
C ARG A 23 -12.39 -9.53 22.17
N PRO A 24 -12.99 -10.18 23.20
CA PRO A 24 -12.28 -10.58 24.42
C PRO A 24 -11.18 -11.63 24.23
N ALA A 25 -11.13 -12.31 23.07
CA ALA A 25 -10.09 -13.27 22.75
C ALA A 25 -8.82 -12.61 22.16
N PHE A 26 -8.91 -11.36 21.72
CA PHE A 26 -7.83 -10.71 20.95
C PHE A 26 -6.50 -10.67 21.72
N TRP A 27 -6.47 -10.01 22.88
CA TRP A 27 -5.23 -9.87 23.65
C TRP A 27 -4.69 -11.20 24.21
N PRO A 28 -5.51 -12.10 24.79
CA PRO A 28 -5.02 -13.41 25.25
C PRO A 28 -4.41 -14.24 24.12
N THR A 29 -5.03 -14.26 22.94
CA THR A 29 -4.51 -15.01 21.79
C THR A 29 -3.23 -14.39 21.25
N LEU A 30 -3.15 -13.05 21.17
CA LEU A 30 -1.93 -12.37 20.76
C LEU A 30 -0.77 -12.61 21.74
N GLN A 31 -1.08 -12.65 23.04
CA GLN A 31 -0.13 -12.98 24.09
C GLN A 31 0.50 -14.36 23.88
N GLU A 32 -0.35 -15.35 23.59
CA GLU A 32 0.08 -16.72 23.31
C GLU A 32 0.92 -16.80 22.03
N TRP A 33 0.45 -16.21 20.93
CA TRP A 33 1.13 -16.29 19.63
C TRP A 33 2.50 -15.63 19.62
N LEU A 34 2.67 -14.54 20.37
CA LEU A 34 3.89 -13.73 20.34
C LEU A 34 4.74 -13.90 21.59
N ALA A 35 4.29 -14.68 22.57
CA ALA A 35 4.85 -14.72 23.93
C ALA A 35 5.03 -13.30 24.50
N LEU A 36 4.00 -12.45 24.36
CA LEU A 36 4.06 -11.07 24.85
C LEU A 36 4.05 -11.05 26.39
N PRO A 37 4.89 -10.20 27.03
CA PRO A 37 4.79 -9.92 28.45
C PRO A 37 3.42 -9.38 28.83
N ALA A 38 2.93 -9.71 30.02
CA ALA A 38 1.64 -9.22 30.50
C ALA A 38 1.61 -7.68 30.58
N GLU A 39 2.74 -7.09 30.96
CA GLU A 39 2.91 -5.63 31.07
C GLU A 39 2.71 -4.93 29.72
N ALA A 40 3.07 -5.58 28.61
CA ALA A 40 2.89 -5.03 27.27
C ALA A 40 1.41 -4.92 26.88
N ILE A 41 0.54 -5.76 27.45
CA ILE A 41 -0.92 -5.70 27.24
C ILE A 41 -1.55 -4.69 28.20
N GLU A 42 -1.09 -4.65 29.44
CA GLU A 42 -1.63 -3.77 30.48
C GLU A 42 -1.27 -2.30 30.27
N ARG A 43 -0.12 -2.01 29.62
CA ARG A 43 0.38 -0.64 29.44
C ARG A 43 0.74 -0.36 27.99
N GLU A 44 -0.04 0.53 27.37
CA GLU A 44 0.31 1.13 26.09
C GLU A 44 1.45 2.15 26.27
N THR A 45 2.39 2.15 25.33
CA THR A 45 3.38 3.22 25.13
C THR A 45 2.86 4.20 24.09
N PRO A 46 2.33 5.37 24.51
CA PRO A 46 1.82 6.37 23.57
C PRO A 46 2.97 6.98 22.76
N PRO A 47 2.68 7.58 21.58
CA PRO A 47 3.65 8.44 20.90
C PRO A 47 3.99 9.65 21.77
N VAL A 48 5.18 10.22 21.58
CA VAL A 48 5.52 11.54 22.15
C VAL A 48 4.56 12.61 21.62
N SER A 49 4.39 13.69 22.37
CA SER A 49 3.63 14.85 21.91
C SER A 49 4.36 15.59 20.77
N LEU A 50 3.63 16.36 19.96
CA LEU A 50 4.22 17.16 18.89
C LEU A 50 5.16 18.25 19.45
N GLU A 51 4.87 18.73 20.65
CA GLU A 51 5.65 19.72 21.39
C GLU A 51 7.03 19.18 21.74
N GLU A 52 7.11 17.91 22.15
CA GLU A 52 8.35 17.20 22.52
C GLU A 52 9.25 16.87 21.32
N ILE A 53 8.72 16.87 20.09
CA ILE A 53 9.53 16.68 18.89
C ILE A 53 10.43 17.90 18.67
N SER A 54 11.73 17.68 18.77
CA SER A 54 12.75 18.67 18.42
C SER A 54 13.12 18.53 16.94
N LEU A 55 12.88 19.60 16.18
CA LEU A 55 13.34 19.72 14.80
C LEU A 55 14.43 20.79 14.70
N ARG A 56 15.43 20.55 13.86
CA ARG A 56 16.29 21.64 13.39
C ARG A 56 15.44 22.76 12.75
N PRO A 57 15.80 24.04 12.90
CA PRO A 57 15.14 25.13 12.18
C PRO A 57 15.18 24.92 10.65
N PRO A 58 14.20 25.47 9.89
CA PRO A 58 14.32 25.60 8.44
C PRO A 58 15.62 26.32 8.08
N ARG A 59 16.35 25.81 7.08
CA ARG A 59 17.64 26.39 6.69
C ARG A 59 17.57 27.37 5.52
N LEU A 60 16.43 27.43 4.79
CA LEU A 60 16.23 28.42 3.73
C LEU A 60 16.19 29.82 4.35
N ASP A 61 16.92 30.77 3.76
CA ASP A 61 16.95 32.16 4.21
C ASP A 61 15.67 32.93 3.80
N ASP A 62 15.49 34.12 4.38
CA ASP A 62 14.32 34.97 4.11
C ASP A 62 14.16 35.34 2.63
N PRO A 63 15.24 35.66 1.87
CA PRO A 63 15.17 35.84 0.42
C PRO A 63 14.63 34.61 -0.33
N MET A 64 15.11 33.40 0.00
CA MET A 64 14.65 32.15 -0.63
C MET A 64 13.17 31.90 -0.33
N LEU A 65 12.75 32.04 0.93
CA LEU A 65 11.35 31.87 1.33
C LEU A 65 10.44 32.92 0.66
N SER A 66 10.88 34.17 0.60
CA SER A 66 10.16 35.25 -0.10
C SER A 66 10.02 34.98 -1.59
N SER A 67 11.04 34.39 -2.22
CA SER A 67 10.98 33.98 -3.62
C SER A 67 9.93 32.88 -3.83
N LEU A 68 9.89 31.86 -2.97
CA LEU A 68 8.87 30.79 -3.05
C LEU A 68 7.47 31.34 -2.86
N ARG A 69 7.27 32.24 -1.89
CA ARG A 69 5.98 32.89 -1.63
C ARG A 69 5.48 33.74 -2.81
N LYS A 70 6.39 34.39 -3.54
CA LYS A 70 6.04 35.10 -4.78
C LYS A 70 5.57 34.15 -5.89
N LEU A 71 6.14 32.93 -5.96
CA LEU A 71 5.75 31.93 -6.95
C LEU A 71 4.40 31.27 -6.62
N LEU A 72 4.13 31.02 -5.34
CA LEU A 72 3.06 30.12 -4.91
C LEU A 72 1.90 30.82 -4.17
N GLY A 73 2.19 31.94 -3.51
CA GLY A 73 1.32 32.61 -2.54
C GLY A 73 1.74 32.30 -1.09
N GLU A 74 1.51 33.26 -0.19
CA GLU A 74 2.00 33.23 1.20
C GLU A 74 1.58 31.97 1.98
N GLU A 75 0.28 31.65 1.96
CA GLU A 75 -0.33 30.54 2.72
C GLU A 75 0.09 29.14 2.26
N THR A 76 0.80 29.05 1.14
CA THR A 76 1.14 27.79 0.47
C THR A 76 2.60 27.38 0.68
N VAL A 77 3.36 28.18 1.44
CA VAL A 77 4.77 27.94 1.80
C VAL A 77 4.85 27.79 3.31
N ARG A 78 4.95 26.54 3.78
CA ARG A 78 4.80 26.18 5.20
C ARG A 78 6.14 25.75 5.80
N THR A 79 6.52 26.40 6.88
CA THR A 79 7.73 26.11 7.65
C THR A 79 7.44 25.73 9.10
N ASP A 80 6.16 25.66 9.48
CA ASP A 80 5.73 25.25 10.81
C ASP A 80 6.07 23.79 11.14
N LYS A 81 6.14 23.49 12.44
CA LYS A 81 6.55 22.17 12.93
C LYS A 81 5.63 21.06 12.41
N LEU A 82 4.31 21.25 12.49
CA LEU A 82 3.33 20.22 12.12
C LEU A 82 3.50 19.81 10.65
N SER A 83 3.50 20.78 9.74
CA SER A 83 3.69 20.53 8.31
C SER A 83 4.97 19.76 8.04
N ARG A 84 6.08 20.14 8.69
CA ARG A 84 7.37 19.47 8.50
C ARG A 84 7.40 18.05 9.07
N VAL A 85 6.71 17.79 10.19
CA VAL A 85 6.60 16.44 10.78
C VAL A 85 5.74 15.52 9.90
N GLU A 86 4.58 16.00 9.44
CA GLU A 86 3.66 15.21 8.60
C GLU A 86 4.27 14.83 7.24
N HIS A 87 5.26 15.60 6.78
CA HIS A 87 5.96 15.41 5.50
C HIS A 87 7.37 14.84 5.65
N ALA A 88 7.77 14.39 6.85
CA ALA A 88 9.10 13.83 7.08
C ALA A 88 9.18 12.34 6.73
N TYR A 89 8.06 11.62 6.77
CA TYR A 89 8.05 10.16 6.74
C TYR A 89 6.83 9.57 6.04
N GLY A 90 6.98 8.30 5.63
CA GLY A 90 5.88 7.46 5.16
C GLY A 90 5.13 6.77 6.31
N LYS A 91 4.61 5.58 6.02
CA LYS A 91 3.81 4.75 6.95
C LYS A 91 4.37 3.33 7.12
N SER A 92 5.66 3.12 6.81
CA SER A 92 6.38 1.87 7.11
C SER A 92 6.59 1.69 8.62
N TYR A 93 6.87 0.47 9.09
CA TYR A 93 7.23 0.25 10.49
C TYR A 93 8.44 1.12 10.91
N ARG A 94 9.50 1.12 10.10
CA ARG A 94 10.71 1.93 10.28
C ARG A 94 10.41 3.41 10.51
N ASP A 95 9.46 3.95 9.76
CA ASP A 95 9.08 5.35 9.85
C ASP A 95 8.26 5.63 11.12
N LEU A 96 7.29 4.76 11.41
CA LEU A 96 6.36 4.95 12.52
C LEU A 96 7.02 4.81 13.89
N ILE A 97 7.92 3.84 14.07
CA ILE A 97 8.60 3.72 15.37
C ILE A 97 9.48 4.94 15.65
N ARG A 98 10.08 5.53 14.61
CA ARG A 98 10.96 6.70 14.75
C ARG A 98 10.15 7.94 15.08
N ILE A 99 9.10 8.21 14.32
CA ILE A 99 8.27 9.40 14.52
C ILE A 99 7.53 9.35 15.86
N ARG A 100 7.03 8.17 16.28
CA ARG A 100 6.39 7.99 17.60
C ARG A 100 7.34 8.26 18.77
N ALA A 101 8.65 8.07 18.57
CA ALA A 101 9.69 8.40 19.53
C ALA A 101 10.26 9.83 19.37
N GLY A 102 9.69 10.64 18.47
CA GLY A 102 10.16 12.00 18.16
C GLY A 102 11.47 12.08 17.40
N HIS A 103 11.93 10.96 16.81
CA HIS A 103 13.18 10.90 16.08
C HIS A 103 13.00 11.28 14.61
N VAL A 104 13.29 12.54 14.27
CA VAL A 104 13.22 13.09 12.91
C VAL A 104 14.56 13.76 12.55
N PRO A 105 15.58 13.01 12.10
CA PRO A 105 16.92 13.54 11.86
C PRO A 105 16.98 14.45 10.62
N HIS A 106 16.13 14.18 9.63
CA HIS A 106 16.11 14.89 8.34
C HIS A 106 14.71 15.43 8.02
N PRO A 107 14.18 16.40 8.79
CA PRO A 107 12.91 17.03 8.42
C PRO A 107 13.10 17.83 7.13
N PRO A 108 12.05 18.01 6.30
CA PRO A 108 12.10 18.95 5.19
C PRO A 108 12.36 20.37 5.72
N ASP A 109 12.92 21.25 4.91
CA ASP A 109 13.09 22.66 5.31
C ASP A 109 11.78 23.43 5.14
N VAL A 110 11.04 23.16 4.07
CA VAL A 110 9.76 23.80 3.76
C VAL A 110 8.85 22.82 3.02
N VAL A 111 7.55 22.96 3.24
CA VAL A 111 6.51 22.25 2.49
C VAL A 111 5.78 23.26 1.61
N VAL A 112 5.58 22.92 0.34
CA VAL A 112 4.93 23.80 -0.63
C VAL A 112 3.74 23.14 -1.31
N TYR A 113 2.70 23.93 -1.61
CA TYR A 113 1.44 23.44 -2.18
C TYR A 113 1.09 24.16 -3.49
N PRO A 114 1.63 23.74 -4.64
CA PRO A 114 1.31 24.35 -5.93
C PRO A 114 -0.15 24.10 -6.36
N ALA A 115 -0.75 25.09 -7.00
CA ALA A 115 -2.15 25.09 -7.45
C ALA A 115 -2.36 24.47 -8.84
N ASP A 116 -1.32 24.43 -9.65
CA ASP A 116 -1.35 24.01 -11.05
C ASP A 116 0.04 23.53 -11.53
N GLN A 117 0.06 22.99 -12.76
CA GLN A 117 1.30 22.54 -13.41
C GLN A 117 2.34 23.66 -13.59
N GLY A 118 1.90 24.90 -13.80
CA GLY A 118 2.80 26.04 -13.98
C GLY A 118 3.57 26.39 -12.71
N GLN A 119 2.89 26.34 -11.56
CA GLN A 119 3.52 26.48 -10.25
C GLN A 119 4.48 25.32 -9.94
N VAL A 120 4.11 24.08 -10.27
CA VAL A 120 5.02 22.92 -10.15
C VAL A 120 6.30 23.15 -10.96
N ALA A 121 6.17 23.55 -12.23
CA ALA A 121 7.32 23.83 -13.10
C ALA A 121 8.19 24.97 -12.57
N SER A 122 7.56 26.02 -12.03
CA SER A 122 8.27 27.17 -11.45
C SER A 122 9.09 26.78 -10.22
N VAL A 123 8.56 25.91 -9.34
CA VAL A 123 9.28 25.42 -8.16
C VAL A 123 10.44 24.50 -8.56
N ILE A 124 10.23 23.59 -9.52
CA ILE A 124 11.28 22.70 -10.02
C ILE A 124 12.43 23.50 -10.65
N ALA A 125 12.13 24.48 -11.50
CA ALA A 125 13.15 25.36 -12.06
C ALA A 125 13.88 26.17 -10.98
N TRP A 126 13.12 26.76 -10.04
CA TRP A 126 13.70 27.52 -8.92
C TRP A 126 14.67 26.68 -8.07
N ALA A 127 14.34 25.41 -7.86
CA ALA A 127 15.13 24.47 -7.07
C ALA A 127 16.38 23.99 -7.82
N ALA A 128 16.26 23.72 -9.13
CA ALA A 128 17.38 23.32 -9.98
C ALA A 128 18.47 24.40 -10.03
N ASP A 129 18.08 25.68 -10.13
CA ASP A 129 19.01 26.82 -10.11
C ASP A 129 19.78 26.98 -8.79
N ARG A 130 19.31 26.35 -7.71
CA ARG A 130 19.77 26.56 -6.33
C ARG A 130 20.25 25.29 -5.64
N ASP A 131 20.31 24.17 -6.37
CA ASP A 131 20.67 22.86 -5.82
C ASP A 131 19.81 22.46 -4.60
N VAL A 132 18.49 22.67 -4.73
CA VAL A 132 17.52 22.34 -3.68
C VAL A 132 16.82 21.03 -4.03
N THR A 133 16.87 20.05 -3.13
CA THR A 133 16.19 18.77 -3.31
C THR A 133 14.67 18.96 -3.29
N ILE A 134 13.97 18.31 -4.21
CA ILE A 134 12.50 18.20 -4.23
C ILE A 134 12.08 16.77 -3.92
N ILE A 135 11.19 16.64 -2.95
CA ILE A 135 10.47 15.40 -2.63
C ILE A 135 9.02 15.56 -3.10
N PRO A 136 8.59 14.92 -4.20
CA PRO A 136 7.19 14.88 -4.58
C PRO A 136 6.36 14.17 -3.51
N PHE A 137 5.23 14.75 -3.13
CA PHE A 137 4.40 14.25 -2.06
C PHE A 137 2.92 14.26 -2.45
N GLY A 138 2.22 13.19 -2.09
CA GLY A 138 0.78 13.07 -2.22
C GLY A 138 0.19 12.69 -0.86
N GLY A 139 -0.30 11.47 -0.72
CA GLY A 139 -0.90 11.00 0.53
C GLY A 139 0.06 10.64 1.68
N GLY A 140 1.38 10.78 1.49
CA GLY A 140 2.38 10.33 2.48
C GLY A 140 2.31 8.84 2.85
N SER A 141 1.64 8.00 2.05
CA SER A 141 1.33 6.62 2.40
C SER A 141 2.40 5.59 2.00
N SER A 142 3.61 6.04 1.63
CA SER A 142 4.70 5.15 1.23
C SER A 142 5.09 4.20 2.37
N VAL A 143 5.31 2.92 2.06
CA VAL A 143 5.78 1.91 3.04
C VAL A 143 7.20 1.41 2.76
N VAL A 144 7.93 2.09 1.87
CA VAL A 144 9.30 1.74 1.45
C VAL A 144 10.29 2.90 1.63
N GLY A 145 9.95 3.88 2.47
CA GLY A 145 10.78 5.06 2.71
C GLY A 145 10.88 6.05 1.54
N GLY A 146 9.90 6.06 0.62
CA GLY A 146 9.90 6.84 -0.62
C GLY A 146 9.71 8.36 -0.50
N VAL A 147 9.39 8.87 0.70
CA VAL A 147 9.10 10.30 0.95
C VAL A 147 9.96 10.94 2.04
N GLU A 148 10.84 10.17 2.70
CA GLU A 148 11.74 10.73 3.69
C GLU A 148 12.79 11.62 2.99
N PRO A 149 13.12 12.83 3.48
CA PRO A 149 14.23 13.60 2.95
C PRO A 149 15.56 12.82 3.03
N PRO A 150 16.43 12.91 2.02
CA PRO A 150 17.72 12.23 2.03
C PRO A 150 18.60 12.70 3.20
N PRO A 151 19.51 11.86 3.71
CA PRO A 151 20.50 12.30 4.68
C PRO A 151 21.44 13.34 4.06
N GLY A 152 21.87 14.32 4.84
CA GLY A 152 22.87 15.32 4.44
C GLY A 152 22.51 16.77 4.76
N ASN A 153 23.32 17.68 4.23
CA ASN A 153 23.25 19.11 4.53
C ASN A 153 22.57 19.95 3.43
N GLY A 154 22.16 19.34 2.31
CA GLY A 154 21.44 20.04 1.23
C GLY A 154 20.04 20.47 1.64
N PHE A 155 19.53 21.56 1.07
CA PHE A 155 18.18 22.06 1.34
C PHE A 155 17.11 21.13 0.74
N THR A 156 15.98 20.97 1.42
CA THR A 156 14.90 20.10 0.95
C THR A 156 13.54 20.78 0.98
N ILE A 157 12.84 20.73 -0.15
CA ILE A 157 11.44 21.08 -0.32
C ILE A 157 10.62 19.81 -0.45
N THR A 158 9.59 19.66 0.37
CA THR A 158 8.52 18.71 0.06
C THR A 158 7.46 19.43 -0.76
N LEU A 159 7.19 18.93 -1.96
CA LEU A 159 6.21 19.49 -2.90
C LEU A 159 4.95 18.64 -2.84
N ASP A 160 3.95 19.12 -2.09
CA ASP A 160 2.68 18.42 -1.88
C ASP A 160 1.65 18.81 -2.94
N LEU A 161 1.16 17.79 -3.67
CA LEU A 161 0.22 17.93 -4.76
C LEU A 161 -1.24 18.05 -4.32
N ALA A 162 -1.57 18.12 -3.03
CA ALA A 162 -2.94 18.10 -2.50
C ALA A 162 -3.91 19.15 -3.08
N ARG A 163 -3.45 20.18 -3.80
CA ARG A 163 -4.31 21.16 -4.49
C ARG A 163 -4.59 20.82 -5.97
N LEU A 164 -4.00 19.74 -6.47
CA LEU A 164 -4.21 19.17 -7.80
C LEU A 164 -5.22 18.02 -7.70
N ASP A 165 -6.45 18.32 -7.28
CA ASP A 165 -7.44 17.35 -6.77
C ASP A 165 -8.65 17.11 -7.70
N ARG A 166 -8.64 17.67 -8.92
CA ARG A 166 -9.83 17.67 -9.80
C ARG A 166 -9.82 16.63 -10.91
N VAL A 167 -10.99 16.07 -11.19
CA VAL A 167 -11.33 15.46 -12.48
C VAL A 167 -11.61 16.57 -13.48
N LEU A 168 -10.68 16.81 -14.41
CA LEU A 168 -10.71 17.94 -15.35
C LEU A 168 -11.67 17.70 -16.52
N ALA A 169 -11.78 16.46 -16.98
CA ALA A 169 -12.65 16.09 -18.09
C ALA A 169 -13.01 14.61 -18.04
N VAL A 170 -14.22 14.27 -18.49
CA VAL A 170 -14.68 12.89 -18.68
C VAL A 170 -15.16 12.74 -20.12
N ASP A 171 -14.62 11.76 -20.83
CA ASP A 171 -15.13 11.31 -22.12
C ASP A 171 -15.91 10.00 -21.92
N PRO A 172 -17.26 10.06 -21.86
CA PRO A 172 -18.09 8.88 -21.67
C PRO A 172 -18.10 7.94 -22.89
N THR A 173 -17.75 8.44 -24.07
CA THR A 173 -17.72 7.65 -25.31
C THR A 173 -16.49 6.75 -25.32
N SER A 174 -15.32 7.35 -25.08
CA SER A 174 -14.04 6.62 -25.01
C SER A 174 -13.80 5.96 -23.65
N ARG A 175 -14.63 6.30 -22.65
CA ARG A 175 -14.51 5.87 -21.24
C ARG A 175 -13.14 6.20 -20.67
N THR A 176 -12.80 7.47 -20.74
CA THR A 176 -11.56 8.02 -20.15
C THR A 176 -11.85 9.27 -19.33
N ALA A 177 -11.05 9.52 -18.30
CA ALA A 177 -11.09 10.76 -17.54
C ALA A 177 -9.70 11.34 -17.40
N ARG A 178 -9.57 12.66 -17.56
CA ARG A 178 -8.32 13.39 -17.26
C ARG A 178 -8.42 13.94 -15.85
N ILE A 179 -7.46 13.56 -15.01
CA ILE A 179 -7.52 13.75 -13.55
C ILE A 179 -6.18 14.31 -13.08
N GLN A 180 -6.23 15.26 -12.16
CA GLN A 180 -5.06 15.82 -11.52
C GLN A 180 -4.44 14.85 -10.49
N ALA A 181 -3.11 14.84 -10.40
CA ALA A 181 -2.35 13.82 -9.70
C ALA A 181 -2.43 13.87 -8.17
N GLY A 182 -2.87 14.99 -7.60
CA GLY A 182 -3.07 15.17 -6.16
C GLY A 182 -4.38 14.60 -5.64
N ALA A 183 -5.33 14.24 -6.52
CA ALA A 183 -6.64 13.75 -6.12
C ALA A 183 -6.52 12.43 -5.35
N THR A 184 -7.11 12.38 -4.15
CA THR A 184 -7.20 11.17 -3.32
C THR A 184 -8.23 10.20 -3.89
N GLY A 185 -8.19 8.94 -3.44
CA GLY A 185 -9.17 7.95 -3.86
C GLY A 185 -10.64 8.37 -3.67
N PRO A 186 -11.05 8.84 -2.48
CA PRO A 186 -12.40 9.35 -2.27
C PRO A 186 -12.78 10.50 -3.21
N GLU A 187 -11.87 11.43 -3.48
CA GLU A 187 -12.13 12.58 -4.37
C GLU A 187 -12.30 12.16 -5.82
N VAL A 188 -11.45 11.24 -6.31
CA VAL A 188 -11.54 10.68 -7.66
C VAL A 188 -12.86 9.95 -7.84
N GLU A 189 -13.19 9.02 -6.93
CA GLU A 189 -14.42 8.24 -7.04
C GLU A 189 -15.65 9.13 -6.91
N ALA A 190 -15.72 10.06 -5.96
CA ALA A 190 -16.86 10.96 -5.81
C ALA A 190 -17.15 11.78 -7.08
N GLN A 191 -16.10 12.34 -7.71
CA GLN A 191 -16.23 13.14 -8.93
C GLN A 191 -16.63 12.31 -10.16
N LEU A 192 -16.16 11.06 -10.27
CA LEU A 192 -16.53 10.14 -11.35
C LEU A 192 -17.91 9.53 -11.15
N ASN A 193 -18.26 9.13 -9.91
CA ASN A 193 -19.54 8.50 -9.58
C ASN A 193 -20.70 9.47 -9.83
N ALA A 194 -20.50 10.78 -9.59
CA ALA A 194 -21.46 11.83 -9.95
C ALA A 194 -21.81 11.85 -11.45
N GLN A 195 -20.96 11.27 -12.30
CA GLN A 195 -21.13 11.16 -13.75
C GLN A 195 -21.44 9.72 -14.20
N GLY A 196 -21.70 8.79 -13.27
CA GLY A 196 -22.04 7.39 -13.57
C GLY A 196 -20.85 6.47 -13.86
N PHE A 197 -19.63 6.89 -13.53
CA PHE A 197 -18.40 6.12 -13.73
C PHE A 197 -17.68 5.84 -12.42
N THR A 198 -16.76 4.87 -12.44
CA THR A 198 -15.80 4.55 -11.38
C THR A 198 -14.42 4.35 -11.99
N LEU A 199 -13.37 4.65 -11.23
CA LEU A 199 -12.03 4.24 -11.63
C LEU A 199 -11.82 2.75 -11.31
N GLY A 200 -12.35 2.29 -10.17
CA GLY A 200 -12.24 0.89 -9.74
C GLY A 200 -10.91 0.55 -9.05
N HIS A 201 -10.07 1.56 -8.78
CA HIS A 201 -8.77 1.40 -8.11
C HIS A 201 -8.87 1.64 -6.61
N PHE A 202 -8.96 0.55 -5.85
CA PHE A 202 -9.18 0.58 -4.40
C PHE A 202 -7.99 0.02 -3.61
N PRO A 203 -6.81 0.67 -3.57
CA PRO A 203 -5.70 0.21 -2.74
C PRO A 203 -6.07 0.24 -1.25
N GLN A 204 -5.35 -0.47 -0.40
CA GLN A 204 -5.61 -0.44 1.06
C GLN A 204 -5.44 0.98 1.63
N SER A 205 -4.60 1.80 1.00
CA SER A 205 -4.37 3.21 1.33
C SER A 205 -5.38 4.17 0.71
N PHE A 206 -6.42 3.69 0.01
CA PHE A 206 -7.37 4.46 -0.82
C PHE A 206 -7.80 5.79 -0.22
N GLN A 207 -8.11 5.82 1.08
CA GLN A 207 -8.64 7.00 1.77
C GLN A 207 -7.69 8.21 1.77
N PHE A 208 -6.37 7.98 1.64
CA PHE A 208 -5.35 9.02 1.78
C PHE A 208 -4.36 9.05 0.62
N SER A 209 -4.16 7.94 -0.10
CA SER A 209 -3.26 7.91 -1.25
C SER A 209 -3.87 8.58 -2.49
N THR A 210 -3.00 9.11 -3.34
CA THR A 210 -3.37 9.96 -4.48
C THR A 210 -3.05 9.31 -5.81
N LEU A 211 -3.72 9.75 -6.87
CA LEU A 211 -3.52 9.25 -8.24
C LEU A 211 -2.05 9.30 -8.70
N GLY A 212 -1.36 10.41 -8.46
CA GLY A 212 0.05 10.57 -8.78
C GLY A 212 0.94 9.60 -8.03
N GLY A 213 0.66 9.40 -6.73
CA GLY A 213 1.35 8.39 -5.92
C GLY A 213 1.15 6.98 -6.46
N TRP A 214 -0.09 6.63 -6.84
CA TRP A 214 -0.40 5.32 -7.42
C TRP A 214 0.41 5.05 -8.68
N ILE A 215 0.45 6.02 -9.60
CA ILE A 215 1.20 5.90 -10.86
C ILE A 215 2.70 5.84 -10.57
N ALA A 216 3.20 6.68 -9.67
CA ALA A 216 4.61 6.73 -9.31
C ALA A 216 5.11 5.42 -8.68
N THR A 217 4.25 4.65 -8.01
CA THR A 217 4.65 3.41 -7.30
C THR A 217 4.12 2.12 -7.93
N ARG A 218 3.43 2.17 -9.07
CA ARG A 218 2.76 1.00 -9.69
C ARG A 218 1.81 0.27 -8.74
N SER A 219 1.06 1.04 -7.95
CA SER A 219 0.17 0.49 -6.93
C SER A 219 -0.89 -0.47 -7.51
N ALA A 220 -1.35 -1.40 -6.68
CA ALA A 220 -2.45 -2.31 -6.99
C ALA A 220 -3.67 -2.01 -6.10
N GLY A 221 -4.86 -2.01 -6.69
CA GLY A 221 -6.14 -1.90 -5.97
C GLY A 221 -6.74 -3.27 -5.68
N GLN A 222 -7.52 -3.41 -4.60
CA GLN A 222 -8.15 -4.67 -4.19
C GLN A 222 -9.01 -5.31 -5.28
N ASN A 223 -9.51 -4.52 -6.25
CA ASN A 223 -10.31 -4.98 -7.38
C ASN A 223 -9.51 -5.05 -8.71
N SER A 224 -8.17 -5.08 -8.67
CA SER A 224 -7.34 -5.02 -9.87
C SER A 224 -7.50 -6.22 -10.82
N ILE A 225 -8.04 -7.35 -10.35
CA ILE A 225 -8.38 -8.49 -11.21
C ILE A 225 -9.48 -8.09 -12.21
N GLY A 226 -10.47 -7.31 -11.76
CA GLY A 226 -11.57 -6.86 -12.62
C GLY A 226 -11.28 -5.59 -13.41
N TYR A 227 -10.59 -4.63 -12.81
CA TYR A 227 -10.40 -3.30 -13.40
C TYR A 227 -8.98 -3.04 -13.94
N GLY A 228 -8.02 -3.91 -13.65
CA GLY A 228 -6.60 -3.72 -13.96
C GLY A 228 -5.81 -3.08 -12.81
N LYS A 229 -4.48 -3.12 -12.89
CA LYS A 229 -3.63 -2.31 -12.02
C LYS A 229 -3.50 -0.89 -12.55
N ILE A 230 -2.83 -0.02 -11.80
CA ILE A 230 -2.68 1.38 -12.19
C ILE A 230 -1.98 1.55 -13.54
N GLU A 231 -1.00 0.70 -13.87
CA GLU A 231 -0.32 0.71 -15.19
C GLU A 231 -1.24 0.31 -16.35
N ASP A 232 -2.27 -0.49 -16.07
CA ASP A 232 -3.28 -0.91 -17.05
C ASP A 232 -4.38 0.14 -17.19
N MET A 233 -4.66 0.88 -16.11
CA MET A 233 -5.66 1.95 -16.11
C MET A 233 -5.11 3.26 -16.70
N THR A 234 -3.81 3.51 -16.57
CA THR A 234 -3.18 4.77 -17.02
C THR A 234 -2.99 4.76 -18.53
N GLN A 235 -3.64 5.70 -19.22
CA GLN A 235 -3.54 5.86 -20.68
C GLN A 235 -2.52 6.93 -21.07
N ALA A 236 -2.43 8.02 -20.31
CA ALA A 236 -1.45 9.08 -20.53
C ALA A 236 -1.09 9.82 -19.25
N VAL A 237 0.06 10.48 -19.25
CA VAL A 237 0.54 11.31 -18.13
C VAL A 237 1.15 12.62 -18.65
N ARG A 238 1.07 13.65 -17.82
CA ARG A 238 1.87 14.88 -17.91
C ARG A 238 2.84 14.88 -16.74
N VAL A 239 4.13 14.99 -17.02
CA VAL A 239 5.21 14.96 -16.02
C VAL A 239 6.09 16.17 -16.19
N VAL A 240 6.28 16.93 -15.12
CA VAL A 240 7.19 18.07 -15.08
C VAL A 240 8.53 17.60 -14.53
N THR A 241 9.58 17.69 -15.34
CA THR A 241 10.96 17.34 -14.95
C THR A 241 11.85 18.58 -15.00
N PRO A 242 13.04 18.56 -14.37
CA PRO A 242 14.03 19.62 -14.54
C PRO A 242 14.46 19.85 -16.01
N ALA A 243 14.41 18.81 -16.85
CA ALA A 243 14.72 18.91 -18.29
C ALA A 243 13.56 19.43 -19.16
N GLY A 244 12.33 19.46 -18.63
CA GLY A 244 11.15 19.94 -19.36
C GLY A 244 9.88 19.17 -19.04
N ILE A 245 8.81 19.46 -19.76
CA ILE A 245 7.51 18.78 -19.59
C ILE A 245 7.42 17.63 -20.59
N ILE A 246 7.12 16.44 -20.09
CA ILE A 246 6.81 15.27 -20.90
C ILE A 246 5.30 15.05 -20.91
N GLU A 247 4.73 14.91 -22.10
CA GLU A 247 3.32 14.60 -22.30
C GLU A 247 3.22 13.34 -23.17
N THR A 248 2.65 12.27 -22.61
CA THR A 248 2.36 11.07 -23.40
C THR A 248 0.99 11.20 -24.07
N LYS A 249 0.80 10.51 -25.20
CA LYS A 249 -0.46 10.56 -25.95
C LYS A 249 -1.56 9.77 -25.25
N ASP A 250 -2.76 10.33 -25.21
CA ASP A 250 -3.98 9.73 -24.67
C ASP A 250 -4.70 8.81 -25.68
N THR A 251 -3.96 8.25 -26.64
CA THR A 251 -4.48 7.26 -27.59
C THR A 251 -4.48 5.85 -26.99
N PRO A 252 -5.38 4.93 -27.40
CA PRO A 252 -5.50 3.62 -26.79
C PRO A 252 -4.25 2.74 -26.93
N ALA A 253 -3.48 2.88 -28.01
CA ALA A 253 -2.23 2.17 -28.25
C ALA A 253 -1.33 2.91 -29.24
N THR A 254 -0.03 2.65 -29.18
CA THR A 254 0.97 3.16 -30.13
C THR A 254 2.14 2.17 -30.23
N ALA A 255 2.71 2.04 -31.42
CA ALA A 255 3.93 1.26 -31.68
C ALA A 255 5.14 2.16 -32.02
N ALA A 256 5.05 3.46 -31.71
CA ALA A 256 6.08 4.44 -31.99
C ALA A 256 7.27 4.34 -31.00
N GLY A 257 8.05 3.27 -31.12
CA GLY A 257 9.23 3.01 -30.28
C GLY A 257 8.89 2.55 -28.85
N PRO A 258 9.88 2.56 -27.94
CA PRO A 258 9.67 2.23 -26.53
C PRO A 258 8.62 3.13 -25.87
N SER A 259 7.79 2.54 -25.00
CA SER A 259 6.73 3.29 -24.32
C SER A 259 7.29 4.23 -23.26
N LEU A 260 7.29 5.54 -23.55
CA LEU A 260 7.64 6.56 -22.55
C LEU A 260 6.74 6.50 -21.31
N LEU A 261 5.46 6.13 -21.48
CA LEU A 261 4.54 5.95 -20.36
C LEU A 261 5.08 4.90 -19.38
N GLN A 262 5.54 3.75 -19.89
CA GLN A 262 6.08 2.68 -19.05
C GLN A 262 7.43 3.02 -18.42
N LEU A 263 8.16 4.01 -18.96
CA LEU A 263 9.35 4.56 -18.29
C LEU A 263 8.99 5.50 -17.14
N LEU A 264 7.82 6.15 -17.16
CA LEU A 264 7.40 7.12 -16.15
C LEU A 264 6.57 6.49 -15.02
N VAL A 265 5.78 5.46 -15.34
CA VAL A 265 4.99 4.67 -14.37
C VAL A 265 5.93 3.80 -13.53
N GLY A 266 5.94 3.99 -12.20
CA GLY A 266 6.90 3.35 -11.30
C GLY A 266 8.19 4.14 -11.06
N SER A 267 8.22 5.43 -11.42
CA SER A 267 9.40 6.29 -11.24
C SER A 267 9.62 6.79 -9.82
N GLU A 268 8.69 6.59 -8.89
CA GLU A 268 8.81 6.98 -7.48
C GLU A 268 9.30 8.43 -7.24
N GLY A 269 8.94 9.34 -8.15
CA GLY A 269 9.31 10.75 -8.08
C GLY A 269 10.75 11.09 -8.47
N ILE A 270 11.55 10.13 -8.92
CA ILE A 270 12.96 10.38 -9.24
C ILE A 270 13.15 11.13 -10.56
N TYR A 271 12.19 11.10 -11.47
CA TYR A 271 12.30 11.80 -12.76
C TYR A 271 11.70 13.20 -12.74
N GLY A 272 10.71 13.45 -11.88
CA GLY A 272 9.87 14.63 -11.95
C GLY A 272 8.57 14.44 -11.17
N VAL A 273 7.64 15.36 -11.39
CA VAL A 273 6.32 15.39 -10.75
C VAL A 273 5.24 15.09 -11.80
N ILE A 274 4.48 14.02 -11.58
CA ILE A 274 3.26 13.75 -12.36
C ILE A 274 2.20 14.77 -11.91
N THR A 275 1.66 15.56 -12.84
CA THR A 275 0.66 16.61 -12.53
C THR A 275 -0.75 16.24 -12.96
N GLU A 276 -0.88 15.50 -14.08
CA GLU A 276 -2.15 15.02 -14.62
C GLU A 276 -1.97 13.63 -15.23
N ALA A 277 -3.04 12.84 -15.22
CA ALA A 277 -3.12 11.58 -15.96
C ALA A 277 -4.47 11.41 -16.64
N THR A 278 -4.47 10.77 -17.81
CA THR A 278 -5.69 10.27 -18.43
C THR A 278 -5.86 8.81 -18.05
N MET A 279 -6.97 8.50 -17.39
CA MET A 279 -7.29 7.19 -16.84
C MET A 279 -8.43 6.55 -17.60
N ARG A 280 -8.36 5.25 -17.82
CA ARG A 280 -9.49 4.43 -18.28
C ARG A 280 -10.48 4.28 -17.13
N ILE A 281 -11.76 4.51 -17.40
CA ILE A 281 -12.84 4.47 -16.40
C ILE A 281 -13.89 3.45 -16.82
N HIS A 282 -14.70 3.01 -15.86
CA HIS A 282 -15.70 1.98 -16.04
C HIS A 282 -17.08 2.52 -15.65
N PRO A 283 -18.17 2.05 -16.28
CA PRO A 283 -19.51 2.32 -15.76
C PRO A 283 -19.61 1.88 -14.31
N LEU A 284 -20.26 2.67 -13.47
CA LEU A 284 -20.51 2.30 -12.08
C LEU A 284 -21.34 0.99 -12.03
N PRO A 285 -20.87 -0.07 -11.34
CA PRO A 285 -21.59 -1.35 -11.32
C PRO A 285 -22.93 -1.23 -10.58
N ALA A 286 -23.97 -1.86 -11.13
CA ALA A 286 -25.29 -1.93 -10.49
C ALA A 286 -25.33 -2.93 -9.32
N VAL A 287 -24.48 -3.96 -9.38
CA VAL A 287 -24.37 -5.02 -8.38
C VAL A 287 -22.89 -5.26 -8.06
N GLN A 288 -22.59 -5.36 -6.76
CA GLN A 288 -21.33 -5.88 -6.22
C GLN A 288 -21.69 -7.04 -5.28
N ASP A 289 -21.33 -8.28 -5.65
CA ASP A 289 -21.68 -9.48 -4.87
C ASP A 289 -20.41 -10.23 -4.46
N TYR A 290 -20.02 -10.07 -3.20
CA TYR A 290 -18.82 -10.65 -2.61
C TYR A 290 -19.19 -11.74 -1.57
N ARG A 291 -18.52 -12.89 -1.62
CA ARG A 291 -18.81 -14.04 -0.76
C ARG A 291 -17.53 -14.72 -0.27
N GLY A 292 -17.66 -15.45 0.83
CA GLY A 292 -16.60 -16.31 1.36
C GLY A 292 -16.73 -17.74 0.86
N ILE A 293 -15.60 -18.41 0.61
CA ILE A 293 -15.51 -19.83 0.28
C ILE A 293 -14.41 -20.44 1.14
N LEU A 294 -14.69 -21.54 1.86
CA LEU A 294 -13.69 -22.26 2.64
C LEU A 294 -13.13 -23.43 1.87
N PHE A 295 -11.84 -23.67 2.03
CA PHE A 295 -11.13 -24.87 1.55
C PHE A 295 -10.48 -25.61 2.72
N HIS A 296 -10.14 -26.88 2.50
CA HIS A 296 -9.50 -27.71 3.53
C HIS A 296 -8.03 -27.35 3.76
N SER A 297 -7.34 -26.90 2.71
CA SER A 297 -5.93 -26.52 2.75
C SER A 297 -5.64 -25.34 1.82
N LEU A 298 -4.41 -24.84 1.89
CA LEU A 298 -3.95 -23.77 1.01
C LEU A 298 -3.83 -24.26 -0.43
N GLU A 299 -3.39 -25.49 -0.65
CA GLU A 299 -3.22 -26.12 -1.96
C GLU A 299 -4.56 -26.23 -2.72
N ASP A 300 -5.63 -26.65 -2.03
CA ASP A 300 -6.97 -26.71 -2.60
C ASP A 300 -7.44 -25.32 -3.05
N GLY A 301 -7.27 -24.32 -2.18
CA GLY A 301 -7.61 -22.94 -2.49
C GLY A 301 -6.78 -22.36 -3.64
N VAL A 302 -5.48 -22.68 -3.70
CA VAL A 302 -4.56 -22.24 -4.77
C VAL A 302 -4.97 -22.87 -6.10
N ALA A 303 -5.30 -24.16 -6.12
CA ALA A 303 -5.76 -24.84 -7.31
C ALA A 303 -7.07 -24.24 -7.83
N ALA A 304 -8.04 -23.99 -6.94
CA ALA A 304 -9.27 -23.30 -7.28
C ALA A 304 -9.00 -21.89 -7.82
N PHE A 305 -8.13 -21.12 -7.16
CA PHE A 305 -7.81 -19.76 -7.60
C PHE A 305 -7.17 -19.76 -8.99
N ARG A 306 -6.19 -20.63 -9.24
CA ARG A 306 -5.57 -20.77 -10.55
C ARG A 306 -6.63 -21.09 -11.62
N ASP A 307 -7.51 -22.05 -11.37
CA ASP A 307 -8.52 -22.46 -12.34
C ASP A 307 -9.58 -21.36 -12.57
N LEU A 308 -9.91 -20.55 -11.54
CA LEU A 308 -10.72 -19.33 -11.71
C LEU A 308 -10.04 -18.31 -12.63
N MET A 309 -8.72 -18.11 -12.50
CA MET A 309 -7.96 -17.16 -13.32
C MET A 309 -7.68 -17.64 -14.74
N GLN A 310 -7.60 -18.95 -14.93
CA GLN A 310 -7.38 -19.58 -16.24
C GLN A 310 -8.68 -19.90 -16.98
N SER A 311 -9.83 -19.67 -16.34
CA SER A 311 -11.12 -19.79 -16.99
C SER A 311 -11.35 -18.63 -17.97
N PRO A 312 -11.59 -18.91 -19.28
CA PRO A 312 -11.86 -17.87 -20.26
C PRO A 312 -13.21 -17.19 -20.04
N GLN A 313 -14.12 -17.81 -19.28
CA GLN A 313 -15.49 -17.36 -19.07
C GLN A 313 -15.65 -16.49 -17.81
N LEU A 314 -14.69 -16.54 -16.88
CA LEU A 314 -14.75 -15.80 -15.64
C LEU A 314 -14.02 -14.47 -15.71
N ARG A 315 -14.61 -13.45 -15.08
CA ARG A 315 -14.02 -12.14 -14.85
C ARG A 315 -14.32 -11.67 -13.42
N PRO A 316 -13.62 -12.22 -12.41
CA PRO A 316 -13.79 -11.78 -11.04
C PRO A 316 -13.35 -10.34 -10.86
N ALA A 317 -14.08 -9.57 -10.04
CA ALA A 317 -13.63 -8.26 -9.60
C ALA A 317 -12.54 -8.40 -8.54
N ILE A 318 -12.69 -9.38 -7.64
CA ILE A 318 -11.77 -9.65 -6.54
C ILE A 318 -11.71 -11.15 -6.27
N VAL A 319 -10.49 -11.63 -6.01
CA VAL A 319 -10.24 -12.95 -5.44
C VAL A 319 -9.07 -12.80 -4.48
N ARG A 320 -9.25 -13.22 -3.23
CA ARG A 320 -8.20 -13.22 -2.20
C ARG A 320 -8.26 -14.52 -1.45
N LEU A 321 -7.15 -15.23 -1.32
CA LEU A 321 -7.08 -16.50 -0.59
C LEU A 321 -6.16 -16.36 0.60
N SER A 322 -6.71 -16.42 1.80
CA SER A 322 -6.00 -16.38 3.07
C SER A 322 -5.52 -17.75 3.50
N ASP A 323 -4.27 -17.84 3.96
CA ASP A 323 -3.73 -19.05 4.55
C ASP A 323 -4.39 -19.38 5.90
N ALA A 324 -4.03 -20.53 6.47
CA ALA A 324 -4.64 -20.99 7.71
C ALA A 324 -4.39 -20.02 8.89
N PRO A 325 -3.17 -19.51 9.13
CA PRO A 325 -2.94 -18.47 10.13
C PRO A 325 -3.83 -17.23 9.98
N GLU A 326 -3.95 -16.67 8.77
CA GLU A 326 -4.79 -15.49 8.57
C GLU A 326 -6.29 -15.80 8.74
N THR A 327 -6.72 -16.98 8.28
CA THR A 327 -8.10 -17.46 8.46
C THR A 327 -8.45 -17.63 9.93
N THR A 328 -7.53 -18.19 10.73
CA THR A 328 -7.64 -18.30 12.18
C THR A 328 -7.71 -16.91 12.83
N ALA A 329 -6.88 -15.97 12.41
CA ALA A 329 -6.91 -14.60 12.90
C ALA A 329 -8.25 -13.90 12.62
N TYR A 330 -8.82 -14.05 11.42
CA TYR A 330 -10.16 -13.53 11.13
C TYR A 330 -11.24 -14.15 12.04
N ALA A 331 -11.15 -15.45 12.33
CA ALA A 331 -12.07 -16.12 13.24
C ALA A 331 -11.94 -15.57 14.68
N VAL A 332 -10.72 -15.39 15.18
CA VAL A 332 -10.44 -14.81 16.52
C VAL A 332 -10.91 -13.36 16.62
N MET A 333 -10.73 -12.59 15.54
CA MET A 333 -11.12 -11.18 15.46
C MET A 333 -12.64 -10.99 15.26
N SER A 334 -13.40 -12.05 14.98
CA SER A 334 -14.85 -11.92 14.81
C SER A 334 -15.55 -11.50 16.11
N HIS A 335 -16.56 -10.63 16.01
CA HIS A 335 -17.32 -10.19 17.17
C HIS A 335 -18.07 -11.38 17.78
N LYS A 336 -17.95 -11.58 19.10
CA LYS A 336 -18.75 -12.61 19.76
C LYS A 336 -20.22 -12.19 19.78
N HIS A 337 -21.07 -13.05 19.25
CA HIS A 337 -22.50 -12.87 19.35
C HIS A 337 -23.04 -13.41 20.69
N HIS A 338 -24.10 -12.78 21.21
CA HIS A 338 -24.79 -13.20 22.43
C HIS A 338 -26.16 -13.85 22.11
N GLY A 339 -26.69 -14.64 23.05
CA GLY A 339 -28.03 -15.25 22.93
C GLY A 339 -28.14 -16.31 21.82
N LEU A 340 -29.27 -16.35 21.11
CA LEU A 340 -29.56 -17.35 20.06
C LEU A 340 -28.50 -17.41 18.95
N ARG A 341 -27.82 -16.29 18.65
CA ARG A 341 -26.79 -16.23 17.61
C ARG A 341 -25.54 -17.04 17.99
N ARG A 342 -25.16 -17.09 19.28
CA ARG A 342 -24.04 -17.94 19.76
C ARG A 342 -24.33 -19.43 19.53
N LEU A 343 -25.59 -19.84 19.69
CA LEU A 343 -26.00 -21.23 19.46
C LEU A 343 -25.88 -21.58 17.97
N ALA A 344 -26.28 -20.65 17.09
CA ALA A 344 -26.09 -20.78 15.65
C ALA A 344 -24.60 -20.87 15.26
N ASP A 345 -23.74 -20.02 15.82
CA ASP A 345 -22.29 -20.07 15.58
C ASP A 345 -21.68 -21.41 16.00
N SER A 346 -22.14 -21.96 17.12
CA SER A 346 -21.67 -23.26 17.64
C SER A 346 -22.12 -24.42 16.74
N LEU A 347 -23.35 -24.38 16.21
CA LEU A 347 -23.87 -25.37 15.26
C LEU A 347 -23.15 -25.28 13.91
N ILE A 348 -22.88 -24.07 13.42
CA ILE A 348 -22.08 -23.84 12.20
C ILE A 348 -20.67 -24.40 12.41
N GLY A 349 -20.00 -24.08 13.52
CA GLY A 349 -18.69 -24.61 13.84
C GLY A 349 -18.64 -26.14 13.92
N TRP A 350 -19.65 -26.76 14.53
CA TRP A 350 -19.78 -28.22 14.56
C TRP A 350 -19.98 -28.81 13.16
N TYR A 351 -20.86 -28.23 12.35
CA TYR A 351 -21.10 -28.66 10.97
C TYR A 351 -19.84 -28.55 10.10
N LEU A 352 -19.10 -27.45 10.23
CA LEU A 352 -17.82 -27.24 9.54
C LEU A 352 -16.81 -28.32 9.93
N LYS A 353 -16.65 -28.60 11.23
CA LYS A 353 -15.75 -29.66 11.72
C LYS A 353 -16.16 -31.05 11.24
N MET A 354 -17.46 -31.37 11.27
CA MET A 354 -18.01 -32.62 10.72
C MET A 354 -17.73 -32.78 9.23
N ARG A 355 -17.69 -31.68 8.49
CA ARG A 355 -17.37 -31.64 7.07
C ARG A 355 -15.85 -31.62 6.79
N GLY A 356 -15.00 -31.59 7.82
CA GLY A 356 -13.54 -31.57 7.70
C GLY A 356 -12.92 -30.17 7.59
N TYR A 357 -13.68 -29.10 7.84
CA TYR A 357 -13.14 -27.73 7.88
C TYR A 357 -12.78 -27.35 9.31
N ASP A 358 -11.52 -26.97 9.51
CA ASP A 358 -11.00 -26.52 10.80
C ASP A 358 -10.40 -25.11 10.70
N LEU A 359 -11.17 -24.15 11.20
CA LEU A 359 -10.80 -22.73 11.29
C LEU A 359 -9.71 -22.42 12.33
N THR A 360 -9.14 -23.44 12.99
CA THR A 360 -8.07 -23.25 13.97
C THR A 360 -6.70 -23.68 13.47
N THR A 361 -6.59 -24.69 12.60
CA THR A 361 -5.28 -25.24 12.22
C THR A 361 -5.05 -25.53 10.72
N GLY A 362 -6.06 -25.44 9.84
CA GLY A 362 -5.84 -25.87 8.45
C GLY A 362 -6.70 -25.24 7.35
N SER A 363 -7.93 -24.82 7.66
CA SER A 363 -8.80 -24.27 6.62
C SER A 363 -8.35 -22.90 6.14
N THR A 364 -8.56 -22.66 4.85
CA THR A 364 -8.25 -21.39 4.19
C THR A 364 -9.53 -20.73 3.71
N LEU A 365 -9.55 -19.40 3.75
CA LEU A 365 -10.70 -18.59 3.36
C LEU A 365 -10.39 -17.84 2.07
N MET A 366 -11.20 -18.08 1.05
CA MET A 366 -11.24 -17.26 -0.15
C MET A 366 -12.36 -16.23 -0.06
N LEU A 367 -12.03 -14.97 -0.27
CA LEU A 367 -12.98 -13.93 -0.63
C LEU A 367 -13.04 -13.83 -2.15
N LEU A 368 -14.21 -14.08 -2.73
CA LEU A 368 -14.45 -14.00 -4.17
C LEU A 368 -15.59 -13.01 -4.43
N GLY A 369 -15.48 -12.23 -5.49
CA GLY A 369 -16.46 -11.20 -5.80
C GLY A 369 -16.54 -10.81 -7.26
N PHE A 370 -17.75 -10.40 -7.67
CA PHE A 370 -18.04 -9.93 -9.03
C PHE A 370 -18.82 -8.62 -8.99
N ASP A 371 -18.43 -7.72 -9.89
CA ASP A 371 -19.07 -6.43 -10.13
C ASP A 371 -19.73 -6.44 -11.51
N GLY A 372 -20.92 -5.87 -11.66
CA GLY A 372 -21.61 -5.79 -12.95
C GLY A 372 -23.12 -5.59 -12.82
N ASP A 373 -23.86 -6.10 -13.80
CA ASP A 373 -25.32 -6.22 -13.72
C ASP A 373 -25.74 -7.53 -13.04
N ALA A 374 -26.98 -7.57 -12.54
CA ALA A 374 -27.48 -8.72 -11.78
C ALA A 374 -27.43 -10.05 -12.55
N GLY A 375 -27.71 -10.04 -13.86
CA GLY A 375 -27.70 -11.24 -14.69
C GLY A 375 -26.29 -11.75 -14.97
N TRP A 376 -25.36 -10.83 -15.25
CA TRP A 376 -23.93 -11.12 -15.37
C TRP A 376 -23.37 -11.72 -14.07
N THR A 377 -23.55 -11.02 -12.95
CA THR A 377 -23.04 -11.44 -11.65
C THR A 377 -23.58 -12.80 -11.22
N ALA A 378 -24.86 -13.10 -11.50
CA ALA A 378 -25.43 -14.41 -11.21
C ALA A 378 -24.73 -15.54 -12.00
N ARG A 379 -24.57 -15.38 -13.31
CA ARG A 379 -23.90 -16.38 -14.16
C ARG A 379 -22.45 -16.61 -13.73
N GLN A 380 -21.73 -15.55 -13.39
CA GLN A 380 -20.35 -15.64 -12.92
C GLN A 380 -20.25 -16.43 -11.60
N TRP A 381 -21.20 -16.23 -10.69
CA TRP A 381 -21.26 -17.01 -9.45
C TRP A 381 -21.56 -18.49 -9.67
N ASP A 382 -22.44 -18.84 -10.61
CA ASP A 382 -22.75 -20.25 -10.92
C ASP A 382 -21.48 -20.99 -11.38
N LEU A 383 -20.76 -20.41 -12.35
CA LEU A 383 -19.48 -20.94 -12.86
C LEU A 383 -18.41 -21.04 -11.78
N ALA A 384 -18.29 -20.00 -10.94
CA ALA A 384 -17.26 -19.98 -9.90
C ALA A 384 -17.53 -20.98 -8.78
N LEU A 385 -18.80 -21.21 -8.42
CA LEU A 385 -19.16 -22.22 -7.43
C LEU A 385 -18.92 -23.65 -7.93
N GLU A 386 -19.10 -23.89 -9.23
CA GLU A 386 -18.72 -25.17 -9.87
C GLU A 386 -17.21 -25.41 -9.73
N ILE A 387 -16.38 -24.46 -10.20
CA ILE A 387 -14.92 -24.57 -10.12
C ILE A 387 -14.45 -24.72 -8.67
N CYS A 388 -14.94 -23.89 -7.76
CA CYS A 388 -14.57 -24.02 -6.35
C CYS A 388 -15.03 -25.37 -5.77
N GLY A 389 -16.19 -25.88 -6.18
CA GLY A 389 -16.72 -27.17 -5.76
C GLY A 389 -15.82 -28.36 -6.16
N ASP A 390 -15.24 -28.32 -7.36
CA ASP A 390 -14.29 -29.33 -7.84
C ASP A 390 -13.03 -29.44 -6.95
N HIS A 391 -12.69 -28.34 -6.27
CA HIS A 391 -11.59 -28.24 -5.30
C HIS A 391 -12.06 -28.28 -3.84
N ARG A 392 -13.25 -28.85 -3.57
CA ARG A 392 -13.83 -29.00 -2.22
C ARG A 392 -14.11 -27.66 -1.52
N GLY A 393 -14.41 -26.62 -2.29
CA GLY A 393 -14.81 -25.32 -1.78
C GLY A 393 -16.22 -25.32 -1.21
N LEU A 394 -16.38 -24.82 0.03
CA LEU A 394 -17.67 -24.64 0.68
C LEU A 394 -18.03 -23.15 0.74
N SER A 395 -19.09 -22.75 0.05
CA SER A 395 -19.58 -21.36 0.12
C SER A 395 -20.15 -21.02 1.49
N LEU A 396 -19.67 -19.92 2.07
CA LEU A 396 -20.19 -19.29 3.29
C LEU A 396 -21.23 -18.20 2.99
N GLY A 397 -21.54 -17.98 1.71
CA GLY A 397 -22.44 -16.93 1.26
C GLY A 397 -21.91 -15.51 1.50
N ARG A 398 -22.84 -14.54 1.51
CA ARG A 398 -22.54 -13.10 1.45
C ARG A 398 -22.10 -12.47 2.77
N ALA A 399 -22.23 -13.16 3.90
CA ALA A 399 -21.95 -12.57 5.21
C ALA A 399 -20.48 -12.16 5.34
N VAL A 400 -19.56 -13.02 4.90
CA VAL A 400 -18.12 -12.76 4.88
C VAL A 400 -17.79 -11.55 4.01
N GLY A 401 -18.30 -11.50 2.78
CA GLY A 401 -18.04 -10.37 1.87
C GLY A 401 -18.59 -9.04 2.37
N ARG A 402 -19.78 -9.02 3.00
CA ARG A 402 -20.31 -7.82 3.67
C ARG A 402 -19.45 -7.36 4.84
N SER A 403 -18.93 -8.30 5.63
CA SER A 403 -18.03 -7.97 6.75
C SER A 403 -16.72 -7.39 6.23
N TRP A 404 -16.12 -8.03 5.23
CA TRP A 404 -14.91 -7.56 4.58
C TRP A 404 -15.09 -6.14 4.01
N MET A 405 -16.18 -5.87 3.29
CA MET A 405 -16.46 -4.54 2.73
C MET A 405 -16.47 -3.43 3.78
N ARG A 406 -17.04 -3.69 4.96
CA ARG A 406 -17.09 -2.73 6.07
C ARG A 406 -15.71 -2.48 6.70
N GLU A 407 -14.85 -3.50 6.72
CA GLU A 407 -13.61 -3.51 7.51
C GLU A 407 -12.32 -3.41 6.66
N ARG A 408 -12.40 -3.44 5.33
CA ARG A 408 -11.24 -3.52 4.41
C ARG A 408 -10.19 -2.41 4.53
N TYR A 409 -10.53 -1.30 5.19
CA TYR A 409 -9.62 -0.18 5.47
C TYR A 409 -9.26 -0.01 6.95
N ALA A 410 -9.67 -0.92 7.82
CA ALA A 410 -9.51 -0.78 9.27
C ALA A 410 -8.13 -1.26 9.78
N GLN A 411 -7.48 -2.21 9.10
CA GLN A 411 -6.25 -2.86 9.59
C GLN A 411 -5.08 -1.91 9.92
N PRO A 412 -4.81 -0.83 9.14
CA PRO A 412 -3.73 0.08 9.50
C PRO A 412 -3.97 0.83 10.82
N TYR A 413 -5.23 1.01 11.25
CA TYR A 413 -5.55 1.56 12.57
C TYR A 413 -5.21 0.57 13.70
N LEU A 414 -5.40 -0.74 13.47
CA LEU A 414 -5.02 -1.77 14.44
C LEU A 414 -3.51 -1.82 14.64
N ARG A 415 -2.74 -1.68 13.55
CA ARG A 415 -1.29 -1.63 13.61
C ARG A 415 -0.80 -0.54 14.58
N ASP A 416 -1.40 0.64 14.56
CA ASP A 416 -0.99 1.73 15.43
C ASP A 416 -1.18 1.41 16.92
N THR A 417 -2.28 0.72 17.28
CA THR A 417 -2.49 0.16 18.63
C THR A 417 -1.42 -0.88 18.96
N LEU A 418 -1.17 -1.82 18.05
CA LEU A 418 -0.16 -2.87 18.25
C LEU A 418 1.25 -2.29 18.49
N LEU A 419 1.63 -1.23 17.78
CA LEU A 419 2.92 -0.54 17.99
C LEU A 419 3.07 0.02 19.41
N GLY A 420 1.96 0.49 20.02
CA GLY A 420 1.94 0.96 21.40
C GLY A 420 2.07 -0.17 22.43
N HIS A 421 1.70 -1.40 22.08
CA HIS A 421 1.76 -2.58 22.94
C HIS A 421 3.00 -3.46 22.68
N ALA A 422 4.11 -2.84 22.28
CA ALA A 422 5.40 -3.50 22.02
C ALA A 422 5.32 -4.66 20.99
N VAL A 423 4.46 -4.52 19.98
CA VAL A 423 4.36 -5.48 18.87
C VAL A 423 5.13 -4.97 17.66
N LEU A 424 6.06 -5.78 17.16
CA LEU A 424 6.66 -5.64 15.84
C LEU A 424 5.61 -6.10 14.84
N VAL A 425 5.08 -5.19 14.02
CA VAL A 425 4.07 -5.54 13.01
C VAL A 425 4.33 -4.79 11.72
N ASP A 426 4.48 -5.52 10.62
CA ASP A 426 4.57 -4.93 9.29
C ASP A 426 4.07 -5.91 8.22
N THR A 427 4.11 -5.46 6.98
CA THR A 427 3.69 -6.19 5.81
C THR A 427 4.75 -6.20 4.74
N LEU A 428 4.78 -7.27 3.94
CA LEU A 428 5.57 -7.33 2.73
C LEU A 428 4.85 -8.17 1.68
N GLU A 429 5.32 -8.07 0.45
CA GLU A 429 4.63 -8.65 -0.68
C GLU A 429 5.62 -8.98 -1.80
N THR A 430 5.25 -9.97 -2.60
CA THR A 430 6.02 -10.45 -3.76
C THR A 430 5.04 -11.09 -4.74
N ALA A 431 5.53 -11.55 -5.89
CA ALA A 431 4.78 -12.34 -6.85
C ALA A 431 5.67 -13.37 -7.54
N THR A 432 5.06 -14.45 -8.02
CA THR A 432 5.75 -15.46 -8.83
C THR A 432 4.74 -16.24 -9.68
N THR A 433 5.23 -17.21 -10.44
CA THR A 433 4.40 -18.09 -11.29
C THR A 433 3.62 -19.11 -10.46
N TRP A 434 2.49 -19.59 -10.98
CA TRP A 434 1.67 -20.60 -10.28
C TRP A 434 2.46 -21.86 -9.89
N SER A 435 3.38 -22.31 -10.75
CA SER A 435 4.23 -23.48 -10.50
C SER A 435 5.25 -23.29 -9.37
N ASN A 436 5.59 -22.05 -9.03
CA ASN A 436 6.57 -21.72 -7.99
C ASN A 436 5.93 -21.18 -6.70
N LEU A 437 4.62 -20.87 -6.72
CA LEU A 437 3.93 -20.14 -5.67
C LEU A 437 4.07 -20.78 -4.28
N MET A 438 3.87 -22.09 -4.18
CA MET A 438 3.96 -22.80 -2.89
C MET A 438 5.39 -22.84 -2.36
N ARG A 439 6.39 -23.05 -3.23
CA ARG A 439 7.81 -23.00 -2.86
C ARG A 439 8.20 -21.63 -2.33
N LEU A 440 7.77 -20.56 -3.01
CA LEU A 440 8.02 -19.20 -2.58
C LEU A 440 7.34 -18.89 -1.25
N TYR A 441 6.07 -19.29 -1.08
CA TYR A 441 5.32 -19.16 0.17
C TYR A 441 6.08 -19.78 1.36
N GLU A 442 6.49 -21.04 1.23
CA GLU A 442 7.21 -21.76 2.29
C GLU A 442 8.56 -21.09 2.62
N ALA A 443 9.35 -20.73 1.61
CA ALA A 443 10.64 -20.06 1.80
C ALA A 443 10.48 -18.72 2.51
N MET A 444 9.53 -17.90 2.07
CA MET A 444 9.24 -16.59 2.65
C MET A 444 8.76 -16.69 4.09
N VAL A 445 7.77 -17.54 4.38
CA VAL A 445 7.23 -17.72 5.73
C VAL A 445 8.28 -18.29 6.69
N SER A 446 9.08 -19.26 6.23
CA SER A 446 10.15 -19.85 7.04
C SER A 446 11.23 -18.82 7.37
N ALA A 447 11.71 -18.06 6.38
CA ALA A 447 12.73 -17.04 6.59
C ALA A 447 12.26 -15.95 7.56
N MET A 448 11.02 -15.50 7.39
CA MET A 448 10.41 -14.48 8.23
C MET A 448 10.27 -14.92 9.69
N LYS A 449 9.72 -16.12 9.94
CA LYS A 449 9.63 -16.69 11.30
C LYS A 449 11.01 -16.88 11.92
N GLY A 450 11.97 -17.42 11.16
CA GLY A 450 13.34 -17.61 11.61
C GLY A 450 14.01 -16.29 12.02
N ALA A 451 13.84 -15.24 11.22
CA ALA A 451 14.42 -13.92 11.50
C ALA A 451 13.75 -13.21 12.69
N ILE A 452 12.42 -13.35 12.86
CA ILE A 452 11.73 -12.84 14.05
C ILE A 452 12.30 -13.50 15.31
N ALA A 453 12.43 -14.83 15.32
CA ALA A 453 12.99 -15.56 16.46
C ALA A 453 14.46 -15.18 16.72
N ALA A 454 15.28 -15.04 15.67
CA ALA A 454 16.69 -14.67 15.77
C ALA A 454 16.93 -13.25 16.33
N THR A 455 15.91 -12.40 16.30
CA THR A 455 15.97 -11.01 16.76
C THR A 455 15.19 -10.78 18.06
N ASP A 456 15.01 -11.83 18.88
CA ASP A 456 14.24 -11.83 20.13
C ASP A 456 12.76 -11.40 19.98
N GLY A 457 12.18 -11.60 18.78
CA GLY A 457 10.79 -11.29 18.50
C GLY A 457 9.79 -12.36 18.96
N GLY A 458 10.24 -13.38 19.70
CA GLY A 458 9.41 -14.50 20.13
C GLY A 458 9.11 -15.50 19.00
N PRO A 459 8.10 -16.37 19.18
CA PRO A 459 7.73 -17.38 18.17
C PRO A 459 7.33 -16.78 16.82
N GLY A 460 6.75 -15.57 16.85
CA GLY A 460 6.26 -14.85 15.68
C GLY A 460 4.97 -15.44 15.10
N TYR A 461 4.15 -14.57 14.53
CA TYR A 461 2.94 -14.98 13.81
C TYR A 461 2.96 -14.39 12.40
N VAL A 462 2.93 -15.26 11.39
CA VAL A 462 2.97 -14.85 9.98
C VAL A 462 1.67 -15.30 9.33
N MET A 463 0.97 -14.34 8.76
CA MET A 463 -0.29 -14.50 8.03
C MET A 463 -0.04 -14.13 6.59
N THR A 464 -0.51 -14.93 5.64
CA THR A 464 -0.31 -14.65 4.22
C THR A 464 -1.60 -14.87 3.45
N HIS A 465 -1.87 -13.99 2.50
CA HIS A 465 -2.86 -14.27 1.46
C HIS A 465 -2.28 -14.07 0.08
N ILE A 466 -2.90 -14.76 -0.88
CA ILE A 466 -2.82 -14.38 -2.27
C ILE A 466 -3.70 -13.15 -2.47
N SER A 467 -3.08 -12.00 -2.73
CA SER A 467 -3.75 -10.68 -2.79
C SER A 467 -4.28 -10.35 -4.17
N HIS A 468 -3.53 -10.74 -5.20
CA HIS A 468 -3.81 -10.53 -6.61
C HIS A 468 -3.37 -11.76 -7.39
N ALA A 469 -4.01 -12.00 -8.53
CA ALA A 469 -3.63 -13.09 -9.41
C ALA A 469 -3.75 -12.70 -10.87
N TYR A 470 -3.04 -13.48 -11.67
CA TYR A 470 -2.89 -13.37 -13.10
C TYR A 470 -3.14 -14.76 -13.70
N GLU A 471 -3.30 -14.82 -15.01
CA GLU A 471 -3.40 -16.11 -15.71
C GLU A 471 -2.18 -17.02 -15.43
N HIS A 472 -0.99 -16.42 -15.26
CA HIS A 472 0.29 -17.13 -15.18
C HIS A 472 0.93 -17.14 -13.78
N GLY A 473 0.38 -16.42 -12.81
CA GLY A 473 0.97 -16.33 -11.48
C GLY A 473 0.13 -15.55 -10.49
N ALA A 474 0.69 -15.30 -9.31
CA ALA A 474 -0.02 -14.59 -8.27
C ALA A 474 0.92 -13.82 -7.33
N SER A 475 0.35 -12.84 -6.63
CA SER A 475 1.04 -12.08 -5.58
C SER A 475 0.73 -12.67 -4.21
N LEU A 476 1.79 -12.86 -3.42
CA LEU A 476 1.70 -13.19 -1.99
C LEU A 476 1.85 -11.90 -1.19
N TYR A 477 1.00 -11.72 -0.19
CA TYR A 477 1.05 -10.60 0.75
C TYR A 477 1.05 -11.16 2.16
N SER A 478 2.12 -10.89 2.91
CA SER A 478 2.29 -11.37 4.27
C SER A 478 2.22 -10.23 5.27
N THR A 479 1.46 -10.43 6.33
CA THR A 479 1.54 -9.63 7.55
C THR A 479 2.27 -10.45 8.59
N PHE A 480 3.27 -9.86 9.24
CA PHE A 480 4.05 -10.54 10.27
C PHE A 480 4.02 -9.78 11.57
N LEU A 481 3.96 -10.55 12.64
CA LEU A 481 3.91 -10.07 14.01
C LEU A 481 5.02 -10.73 14.82
N GLY A 482 5.66 -9.94 15.68
CA GLY A 482 6.62 -10.37 16.68
C GLY A 482 6.56 -9.44 17.88
N ARG A 483 7.33 -9.75 18.92
CA ARG A 483 7.58 -8.84 20.04
C ARG A 483 8.66 -7.83 19.64
N GLN A 484 8.48 -6.56 20.01
CA GLN A 484 9.55 -5.57 19.92
C GLN A 484 10.64 -5.91 20.93
N VAL A 485 11.90 -5.73 20.54
CA VAL A 485 13.02 -5.67 21.50
C VAL A 485 12.73 -4.66 22.61
N GLY A 486 13.11 -4.99 23.84
CA GLY A 486 12.77 -4.20 25.04
C GLY A 486 13.53 -2.87 25.17
N ASP A 487 14.51 -2.62 24.31
CA ASP A 487 15.25 -1.36 24.28
C ASP A 487 14.31 -0.20 23.85
N PRO A 488 14.27 0.92 24.59
CA PRO A 488 13.43 2.07 24.23
C PRO A 488 13.93 2.84 23.00
N ASP A 489 15.20 2.67 22.58
CA ASP A 489 15.74 3.36 21.42
C ASP A 489 15.03 2.92 20.13
N PRO A 490 14.37 3.84 19.41
CA PRO A 490 13.74 3.52 18.13
C PRO A 490 14.73 2.87 17.14
N LEU A 491 16.00 3.26 17.12
CA LEU A 491 16.96 2.73 16.15
C LEU A 491 17.28 1.25 16.38
N VAL A 492 17.23 0.78 17.63
CA VAL A 492 17.39 -0.64 17.97
C VAL A 492 16.18 -1.45 17.48
N LYS A 493 14.96 -0.93 17.67
CA LYS A 493 13.72 -1.54 17.14
C LYS A 493 13.67 -1.52 15.61
N GLN A 494 14.19 -0.48 14.98
CA GLN A 494 14.36 -0.42 13.53
C GLN A 494 15.34 -1.49 13.05
N ALA A 495 16.48 -1.68 13.72
CA ALA A 495 17.46 -2.69 13.34
C ALA A 495 16.87 -4.12 13.44
N GLN A 496 16.03 -4.39 14.44
CA GLN A 496 15.26 -5.64 14.54
C GLN A 496 14.41 -5.87 13.27
N TRP A 497 13.62 -4.86 12.89
CA TRP A 497 12.78 -4.94 11.69
C TRP A 497 13.61 -5.07 10.39
N GLN A 498 14.72 -4.35 10.27
CA GLN A 498 15.61 -4.41 9.11
C GLN A 498 16.16 -5.83 8.91
N ALA A 499 16.58 -6.50 9.98
CA ALA A 499 17.06 -7.88 9.92
C ALA A 499 15.98 -8.85 9.41
N VAL A 500 14.73 -8.70 9.86
CA VAL A 500 13.59 -9.50 9.36
C VAL A 500 13.32 -9.24 7.88
N LYS A 501 13.30 -7.96 7.48
CA LYS A 501 13.08 -7.56 6.08
C LYS A 501 14.19 -8.07 5.16
N GLN A 502 15.45 -7.94 5.57
CA GLN A 502 16.60 -8.41 4.80
C GLN A 502 16.53 -9.93 4.59
N ALA A 503 16.46 -10.71 5.67
CA ALA A 503 16.43 -12.17 5.57
C ALA A 503 15.26 -12.69 4.73
N THR A 504 14.10 -12.03 4.83
CA THR A 504 12.93 -12.41 4.03
C THR A 504 13.08 -12.02 2.56
N THR A 505 13.62 -10.84 2.27
CA THR A 505 13.84 -10.36 0.88
C THR A 505 14.83 -11.26 0.15
N GLU A 506 15.95 -11.59 0.79
CA GLU A 506 16.95 -12.52 0.23
C GLU A 506 16.34 -13.91 -0.02
N ALA A 507 15.50 -14.41 0.88
CA ALA A 507 14.80 -15.68 0.69
C ALA A 507 13.78 -15.64 -0.47
N ILE A 508 13.06 -14.53 -0.64
CA ILE A 508 12.12 -14.31 -1.75
C ILE A 508 12.87 -14.36 -3.09
N LEU A 509 13.97 -13.61 -3.21
CA LEU A 509 14.77 -13.56 -4.44
C LEU A 509 15.40 -14.92 -4.75
N ALA A 510 15.98 -15.58 -3.74
CA ALA A 510 16.55 -16.93 -3.90
C ALA A 510 15.50 -17.99 -4.29
N ALA A 511 14.24 -17.79 -3.92
CA ALA A 511 13.12 -18.65 -4.30
C ALA A 511 12.46 -18.24 -5.63
N GLY A 512 12.94 -17.21 -6.33
CA GLY A 512 12.41 -16.78 -7.63
C GLY A 512 11.12 -15.97 -7.55
N GLY A 513 10.92 -15.21 -6.47
CA GLY A 513 9.92 -14.16 -6.39
C GLY A 513 10.46 -12.82 -6.88
N THR A 514 9.57 -11.92 -7.34
CA THR A 514 9.94 -10.51 -7.59
C THR A 514 10.25 -9.79 -6.28
N LEU A 515 11.13 -8.80 -6.33
CA LEU A 515 11.46 -7.92 -5.21
C LEU A 515 10.24 -7.19 -4.63
N THR A 516 9.30 -6.80 -5.48
CA THR A 516 8.04 -6.14 -5.10
C THR A 516 6.98 -6.40 -6.17
N HIS A 517 5.71 -6.41 -5.79
CA HIS A 517 4.58 -6.43 -6.73
C HIS A 517 3.82 -5.09 -6.79
N HIS A 518 3.71 -4.36 -5.66
CA HIS A 518 3.00 -3.07 -5.62
C HIS A 518 3.40 -2.09 -4.50
N HIS A 519 4.30 -2.45 -3.57
CA HIS A 519 4.82 -1.48 -2.59
C HIS A 519 5.81 -0.49 -3.21
N GLY A 520 6.54 -0.92 -4.23
CA GLY A 520 7.61 -0.14 -4.85
C GLY A 520 8.99 -0.53 -4.32
N ILE A 521 10.01 0.15 -4.84
CA ILE A 521 11.40 -0.06 -4.45
C ILE A 521 11.79 0.84 -3.29
N GLY A 522 11.44 2.12 -3.37
CA GLY A 522 11.74 3.10 -2.33
C GLY A 522 13.23 3.17 -2.01
N ARG A 523 13.55 3.38 -0.72
CA ARG A 523 14.89 3.13 -0.15
C ARG A 523 15.03 1.71 0.34
N ASP A 524 13.93 1.13 0.81
CA ASP A 524 13.96 -0.12 1.56
C ASP A 524 14.33 -1.32 0.67
N HIS A 525 14.00 -1.30 -0.63
CA HIS A 525 14.37 -2.35 -1.57
C HIS A 525 15.46 -1.94 -2.56
N ALA A 526 15.87 -0.67 -2.60
CA ALA A 526 16.89 -0.18 -3.52
C ALA A 526 18.22 -0.98 -3.51
N PRO A 527 18.70 -1.51 -2.37
CA PRO A 527 19.89 -2.36 -2.35
C PRO A 527 19.80 -3.63 -3.21
N TRP A 528 18.59 -4.15 -3.45
CA TRP A 528 18.35 -5.38 -4.21
C TRP A 528 17.88 -5.15 -5.64
N LEU A 529 17.71 -3.90 -6.09
CA LEU A 529 17.17 -3.61 -7.43
C LEU A 529 18.01 -4.27 -8.55
N GLU A 530 19.34 -4.34 -8.39
CA GLU A 530 20.22 -4.98 -9.37
C GLU A 530 19.91 -6.47 -9.55
N GLU A 531 19.44 -7.17 -8.51
CA GLU A 531 19.07 -8.59 -8.59
C GLU A 531 17.80 -8.79 -9.44
N GLU A 532 16.89 -7.81 -9.46
CA GLU A 532 15.65 -7.84 -10.23
C GLU A 532 15.87 -7.49 -11.71
N VAL A 533 16.57 -6.39 -12.00
CA VAL A 533 16.67 -5.84 -13.37
C VAL A 533 18.04 -6.00 -14.02
N GLY A 534 19.02 -6.53 -13.28
CA GLY A 534 20.41 -6.68 -13.72
C GLY A 534 21.17 -5.36 -13.83
N GLN A 535 22.50 -5.46 -13.86
CA GLN A 535 23.42 -4.32 -13.91
C GLN A 535 23.15 -3.38 -15.11
N VAL A 536 22.85 -3.94 -16.28
CA VAL A 536 22.52 -3.16 -17.48
C VAL A 536 21.19 -2.43 -17.31
N GLY A 537 20.20 -3.05 -16.68
CA GLY A 537 18.92 -2.41 -16.37
C GLY A 537 19.10 -1.20 -15.44
N VAL A 538 19.87 -1.37 -14.36
CA VAL A 538 20.23 -0.26 -13.45
C VAL A 538 20.93 0.87 -14.20
N LYS A 539 21.85 0.55 -15.11
CA LYS A 539 22.53 1.57 -15.95
C LYS A 539 21.55 2.34 -16.83
N VAL A 540 20.59 1.66 -17.46
CA VAL A 540 19.54 2.31 -18.27
C VAL A 540 18.71 3.27 -17.42
N LEU A 541 18.25 2.83 -16.25
CA LEU A 541 17.48 3.68 -15.33
C LEU A 541 18.27 4.91 -14.87
N ARG A 542 19.57 4.74 -14.60
CA ARG A 542 20.48 5.84 -14.23
C ARG A 542 20.69 6.83 -15.37
N THR A 543 20.84 6.37 -16.61
CA THR A 543 20.94 7.26 -17.79
C THR A 543 19.66 8.06 -18.01
N LEU A 544 18.49 7.44 -17.83
CA LEU A 544 17.21 8.16 -17.86
C LEU A 544 17.13 9.23 -16.78
N LYS A 545 17.51 8.88 -15.53
CA LYS A 545 17.55 9.82 -14.40
C LYS A 545 18.44 11.02 -14.70
N GLN A 546 19.66 10.80 -15.18
CA GLN A 546 20.61 11.86 -15.54
C GLN A 546 20.10 12.76 -16.68
N THR A 547 19.30 12.20 -17.60
CA THR A 547 18.72 12.96 -18.72
C THR A 547 17.57 13.85 -18.25
N LEU A 548 16.68 13.31 -17.39
CA LEU A 548 15.47 14.00 -16.97
C LEU A 548 15.69 14.95 -15.79
N ASP A 549 16.67 14.65 -14.94
CA ASP A 549 17.11 15.47 -13.83
C ASP A 549 18.65 15.56 -13.81
N PRO A 550 19.23 16.42 -14.66
CA PRO A 550 20.68 16.58 -14.77
C PRO A 550 21.35 17.15 -13.52
N THR A 551 20.59 17.84 -12.66
CA THR A 551 21.07 18.40 -11.39
C THR A 551 20.94 17.43 -10.21
N GLY A 552 20.22 16.31 -10.37
CA GLY A 552 20.07 15.30 -9.33
C GLY A 552 19.17 15.71 -8.15
N ILE A 553 18.30 16.72 -8.32
CA ILE A 553 17.48 17.29 -7.24
C ILE A 553 16.19 16.50 -6.95
N MET A 554 15.71 15.67 -7.87
CA MET A 554 14.42 14.98 -7.77
C MET A 554 14.56 13.68 -6.98
N ASN A 555 13.99 13.67 -5.77
CA ASN A 555 13.88 12.53 -4.86
C ASN A 555 15.13 11.62 -4.78
N PRO A 556 16.33 12.16 -4.48
CA PRO A 556 17.57 11.40 -4.54
C PRO A 556 17.63 10.27 -3.51
N GLY A 557 18.24 9.16 -3.92
CA GLY A 557 18.37 7.94 -3.11
C GLY A 557 17.12 7.06 -3.05
N ILE A 558 16.04 7.41 -3.76
CA ILE A 558 14.89 6.53 -4.01
C ILE A 558 15.12 5.77 -5.31
N LEU A 559 14.71 4.50 -5.36
CA LEU A 559 14.82 3.57 -6.51
C LEU A 559 16.28 3.25 -6.91
N LEU A 560 17.12 4.26 -7.11
CA LEU A 560 18.52 4.16 -7.44
C LEU A 560 19.37 4.69 -6.28
N LEU A 561 20.26 3.85 -5.76
CA LEU A 561 21.31 4.30 -4.83
C LEU A 561 22.29 5.23 -5.57
N SER A 562 22.65 6.32 -4.90
CA SER A 562 23.54 7.38 -5.40
C SER A 562 24.82 6.85 -6.01
#